data_AF-A0A1N6D6B6-F1
#
_entry.id   AF-A0A1N6D6B6-F1
#
_cell.length_a   1.000
_cell.length_b   1.000
_cell.length_c   1.000
_cell.angle_alpha   90.00
_cell.angle_beta   90.00
_cell.angle_gamma   90.00
#
_symmetry.space_group_name_H-M   'P 1'
#
loop_
_entity.id
_entity.type
_entity.pdbx_description
1 polymer ?
#
loop_
_entity_poly.entity_id
_entity_poly.type
_entity_poly.pdbx_seq_one_letter_code
_entity_poly.pdbx_strand_id
1 'polypeptide(L)'
;MEDNTLPFIPDHKIAWLSAAGALGFIFGCIILFIGPSPDFHEIVYAPKAIGLRAVNTSIAGYTHQMDSTQKLLDNLVIDKGDTVKTKQAALWKKKKESDSGIITKLTQYKELFEDSSHIDTTTFNLLNKALHFHITLEDLVLWDKDFAKRGFKWESPYVKGFLKDAAIPFTMEEDSISFKAVRASSNIAFITRYPITGVWIILVLIFCSFCPVAAVTTFFLKKKADDLLVVPPGKKNYLYTSIIVLLFIGLLFLICRLTFYDTGIVKDLYFMQGHTSFTTWFAIIGAVSGALCLAGFIYTSSMLETQAKPVIKAREEAATFKFAGKSETELLATQQKDAVKELDWKKLFGIFNTYFILASIILSLMVLNTGTLYSLINSLDFVRMLTNDWGYSPVRTDFLYLFGGLCTLVLLLVYIPARMRFAETDIPDLKTDGKFFEFLKTPFKNFTGMLAAASPLIVSIVQSLIDLLFKS
;
A
#
# COMPACT_ATOMS: atom_id res chain seq x y z
N MET A 1 48.84 -38.48 -13.80
CA MET A 1 47.49 -37.89 -13.66
C MET A 1 47.71 -36.49 -13.11
N GLU A 2 47.94 -35.53 -13.99
CA GLU A 2 47.96 -34.12 -13.62
C GLU A 2 46.51 -33.65 -13.51
N ASP A 3 46.15 -33.23 -12.30
CA ASP A 3 44.84 -32.70 -11.98
C ASP A 3 44.75 -31.32 -12.65
N ASN A 4 44.14 -31.27 -13.84
CA ASN A 4 43.83 -30.05 -14.56
C ASN A 4 42.70 -29.30 -13.83
N THR A 5 43.00 -28.74 -12.66
CA THR A 5 42.13 -27.77 -12.00
C THR A 5 42.22 -26.47 -12.78
N LEU A 6 41.41 -26.36 -13.84
CA LEU A 6 41.18 -25.09 -14.52
C LEU A 6 40.81 -24.05 -13.45
N PRO A 7 41.48 -22.89 -13.42
CA PRO A 7 41.21 -21.87 -12.42
C PRO A 7 39.74 -21.47 -12.48
N PHE A 8 39.08 -21.45 -11.32
CA PHE A 8 37.70 -20.99 -11.18
C PHE A 8 37.66 -19.51 -11.57
N ILE A 9 37.26 -19.22 -12.82
CA ILE A 9 36.99 -17.86 -13.28
C ILE A 9 35.56 -17.56 -12.83
N PRO A 10 35.35 -16.62 -11.88
CA PRO A 10 34.01 -16.28 -11.43
C PRO A 10 33.16 -15.81 -12.61
N ASP A 11 31.91 -16.28 -12.70
CA ASP A 11 30.99 -15.80 -13.74
C ASP A 11 30.74 -14.30 -13.54
N HIS A 12 31.34 -13.49 -14.42
CA HIS A 12 31.21 -12.04 -14.45
C HIS A 12 29.75 -11.56 -14.35
N LYS A 13 28.78 -12.34 -14.83
CA LYS A 13 27.35 -12.01 -14.72
C LYS A 13 26.87 -11.98 -13.27
N ILE A 14 27.26 -12.97 -12.47
CA ILE A 14 26.89 -13.06 -11.06
C ILE A 14 27.48 -11.85 -10.33
N ALA A 15 28.73 -11.50 -10.60
CA ALA A 15 29.37 -10.32 -10.01
C ALA A 15 28.62 -9.01 -10.33
N TRP A 16 28.20 -8.82 -11.59
CA TRP A 16 27.41 -7.64 -11.98
C TRP A 16 26.03 -7.61 -11.32
N LEU A 17 25.34 -8.74 -11.22
CA LEU A 17 24.04 -8.83 -10.55
C LEU A 17 24.17 -8.55 -9.05
N SER A 18 25.18 -9.12 -8.38
CA SER A 18 25.47 -8.85 -6.97
C SER A 18 25.83 -7.38 -6.73
N ALA A 19 26.64 -6.78 -7.61
CA ALA A 19 26.99 -5.36 -7.52
C ALA A 19 25.76 -4.46 -7.71
N ALA A 20 24.88 -4.76 -8.68
CA ALA A 20 23.64 -4.02 -8.88
C ALA A 20 22.71 -4.12 -7.66
N GLY A 21 22.59 -5.30 -7.07
CA GLY A 21 21.83 -5.51 -5.83
C GLY A 21 22.39 -4.73 -4.66
N ALA A 22 23.72 -4.77 -4.45
CA ALA A 22 24.39 -4.01 -3.39
C ALA A 22 24.23 -2.49 -3.57
N LEU A 23 24.37 -1.97 -4.80
CA LEU A 23 24.15 -0.56 -5.10
C LEU A 23 22.70 -0.15 -4.83
N GLY A 24 21.73 -0.99 -5.23
CA GLY A 24 20.32 -0.77 -4.94
C GLY A 24 20.02 -0.76 -3.44
N PHE A 25 20.63 -1.68 -2.68
CA PHE A 25 20.53 -1.73 -1.23
C PHE A 25 21.09 -0.45 -0.57
N ILE A 26 22.32 -0.05 -0.94
CA ILE A 26 22.97 1.16 -0.42
C ILE A 26 22.13 2.39 -0.75
N PHE A 27 21.63 2.48 -1.98
CA PHE A 27 20.75 3.56 -2.39
C PHE A 27 19.44 3.60 -1.57
N GLY A 28 18.84 2.44 -1.31
CA GLY A 28 17.69 2.31 -0.42
C GLY A 28 17.99 2.80 1.00
N CYS A 29 19.15 2.43 1.56
CA CYS A 29 19.61 2.93 2.86
C CYS A 29 19.83 4.44 2.86
N ILE A 30 20.44 5.00 1.81
CA ILE A 30 20.65 6.45 1.68
C ILE A 30 19.30 7.15 1.69
N ILE A 31 18.35 6.68 0.87
CA ILE A 31 17.01 7.27 0.81
C ILE A 31 16.27 7.16 2.16
N LEU A 32 16.35 6.01 2.85
CA LEU A 32 15.63 5.76 4.10
C LEU A 32 16.26 6.39 5.35
N PHE A 33 17.58 6.67 5.34
CA PHE A 33 18.29 7.06 6.57
C PHE A 33 19.18 8.31 6.43
N ILE A 34 19.60 8.67 5.21
CA ILE A 34 20.57 9.76 4.97
C ILE A 34 19.96 10.91 4.14
N GLY A 35 18.86 10.65 3.43
CA GLY A 35 18.10 11.64 2.67
C GLY A 35 17.61 12.80 3.55
N PRO A 36 16.76 13.71 3.04
CA PRO A 36 16.29 14.88 3.80
C PRO A 36 15.53 14.43 5.07
N SER A 37 16.30 14.22 6.16
CA SER A 37 15.96 13.80 7.52
C SER A 37 14.72 12.91 7.64
N PRO A 38 14.80 11.61 7.29
CA PRO A 38 13.74 10.64 7.58
C PRO A 38 13.72 10.34 9.08
N ASP A 39 13.28 11.33 9.84
CA ASP A 39 13.10 11.22 11.28
C ASP A 39 11.71 10.62 11.53
N PHE A 40 11.69 9.34 11.92
CA PHE A 40 10.47 8.71 12.38
C PHE A 40 9.96 9.44 13.62
N HIS A 41 8.66 9.68 13.62
CA HIS A 41 8.02 10.41 14.68
C HIS A 41 6.60 9.92 14.90
N GLU A 42 6.07 10.35 16.02
CA GLU A 42 4.69 10.11 16.39
C GLU A 42 4.06 11.41 16.80
N ILE A 43 2.75 11.47 16.62
CA ILE A 43 1.94 12.55 17.14
C ILE A 43 1.54 12.16 18.57
N VAL A 44 2.06 12.91 19.53
CA VAL A 44 1.74 12.74 20.94
C VAL A 44 0.84 13.86 21.43
N TYR A 45 0.05 13.55 22.44
CA TYR A 45 -0.74 14.48 23.22
C TYR A 45 -0.77 13.97 24.66
N ALA A 46 -1.13 14.82 25.61
CA ALA A 46 -1.12 14.48 27.04
C ALA A 46 -2.56 14.34 27.59
N PRO A 47 -3.34 13.32 27.16
CA PRO A 47 -4.74 13.22 27.52
C PRO A 47 -4.95 12.99 29.02
N LYS A 48 -4.00 12.35 29.70
CA LYS A 48 -4.12 12.03 31.13
C LYS A 48 -4.25 13.28 32.00
N ALA A 49 -3.31 14.22 31.88
CA ALA A 49 -3.29 15.41 32.74
C ALA A 49 -4.53 16.29 32.51
N ILE A 50 -4.97 16.38 31.26
CA ILE A 50 -6.10 17.21 30.85
C ILE A 50 -7.41 16.53 31.23
N GLY A 51 -7.55 15.25 30.93
CA GLY A 51 -8.68 14.40 31.32
C GLY A 51 -8.88 14.38 32.82
N LEU A 52 -7.83 14.14 33.59
CA LEU A 52 -7.89 14.12 35.04
C LEU A 52 -8.28 15.49 35.63
N ARG A 53 -7.69 16.58 35.11
CA ARG A 53 -8.06 17.94 35.55
C ARG A 53 -9.53 18.21 35.27
N ALA A 54 -9.98 17.97 34.05
CA ALA A 54 -11.35 18.22 33.66
C ALA A 54 -12.34 17.35 34.46
N VAL A 55 -12.05 16.07 34.67
CA VAL A 55 -12.88 15.17 35.50
C VAL A 55 -12.94 15.66 36.95
N ASN A 56 -11.81 16.03 37.54
CA ASN A 56 -11.80 16.58 38.90
C ASN A 56 -12.58 17.90 39.01
N THR A 57 -12.46 18.79 38.02
CA THR A 57 -13.24 20.04 37.97
C THR A 57 -14.73 19.75 37.86
N SER A 58 -15.15 18.79 37.03
CA SER A 58 -16.56 18.39 36.93
C SER A 58 -17.07 17.77 38.22
N ILE A 59 -16.32 16.87 38.86
CA ILE A 59 -16.67 16.29 40.17
C ILE A 59 -16.88 17.41 41.18
N ALA A 60 -15.93 18.35 41.30
CA ALA A 60 -16.02 19.47 42.22
C ALA A 60 -17.24 20.36 41.94
N GLY A 61 -17.54 20.63 40.66
CA GLY A 61 -18.71 21.40 40.25
C GLY A 61 -20.03 20.74 40.65
N TYR A 62 -20.17 19.43 40.39
CA TYR A 62 -21.36 18.66 40.77
C TYR A 62 -21.51 18.55 42.29
N THR A 63 -20.42 18.27 43.02
CA THR A 63 -20.43 18.23 44.49
C THR A 63 -20.86 19.58 45.06
N HIS A 64 -20.30 20.69 44.56
CA HIS A 64 -20.69 22.04 45.00
C HIS A 64 -22.19 22.34 44.73
N GLN A 65 -22.71 21.94 43.57
CA GLN A 65 -24.13 22.09 43.24
C GLN A 65 -25.03 21.26 44.18
N MET A 66 -24.62 20.03 44.51
CA MET A 66 -25.33 19.17 45.45
C MET A 66 -25.33 19.77 46.86
N ASP A 67 -24.17 20.25 47.33
CA ASP A 67 -24.03 20.89 48.65
C ASP A 67 -24.86 22.17 48.74
N SER A 68 -24.86 23.00 47.69
CA SER A 68 -25.70 24.20 47.63
C SER A 68 -27.19 23.84 47.66
N THR A 69 -27.59 22.77 46.96
CA THR A 69 -29.00 22.31 46.96
C THR A 69 -29.39 21.76 48.33
N GLN A 70 -28.49 21.04 49.00
CA GLN A 70 -28.70 20.53 50.35
C GLN A 70 -28.86 21.68 51.36
N LYS A 71 -27.99 22.69 51.33
CA LYS A 71 -28.10 23.88 52.20
C LYS A 71 -29.44 24.59 52.03
N LEU A 72 -29.93 24.73 50.79
CA LEU A 72 -31.24 25.32 50.52
C LEU A 72 -32.37 24.46 51.09
N LEU A 73 -32.25 23.13 50.99
CA LEU A 73 -33.22 22.20 51.56
C LEU A 73 -33.25 22.30 53.09
N ASP A 74 -32.09 22.31 53.75
CA ASP A 74 -31.95 22.41 55.20
C ASP A 74 -32.57 23.71 55.73
N ASN A 75 -32.37 24.83 55.02
CA ASN A 75 -32.98 26.12 55.36
C ASN A 75 -34.52 26.11 55.23
N LEU A 76 -35.09 25.28 54.34
CA LEU A 76 -36.53 25.16 54.15
C LEU A 76 -37.21 24.22 55.15
N VAL A 77 -36.48 23.39 55.91
CA VAL A 77 -37.06 22.47 56.90
C VAL A 77 -37.66 23.22 58.10
N ILE A 78 -37.26 24.47 58.30
CA ILE A 78 -37.66 25.32 59.44
C ILE A 78 -39.08 25.90 59.25
N ASP A 79 -39.63 25.91 58.03
CA ASP A 79 -40.92 26.55 57.70
C ASP A 79 -41.99 25.51 57.27
N LYS A 80 -43.22 25.60 57.80
CA LYS A 80 -44.25 24.53 57.73
C LYS A 80 -45.39 24.77 56.72
N GLY A 81 -45.31 25.81 55.89
CA GLY A 81 -46.36 26.12 54.90
C GLY A 81 -46.42 25.13 53.72
N ASP A 82 -47.59 24.94 53.11
CA ASP A 82 -47.76 24.03 51.97
C ASP A 82 -46.92 24.44 50.74
N THR A 83 -46.67 25.74 50.55
CA THR A 83 -45.74 26.24 49.53
C THR A 83 -44.30 25.77 49.76
N VAL A 84 -43.90 25.55 51.01
CA VAL A 84 -42.57 25.05 51.38
C VAL A 84 -42.43 23.58 50.99
N LYS A 85 -43.47 22.76 51.18
CA LYS A 85 -43.48 21.35 50.74
C LYS A 85 -43.29 21.22 49.23
N THR A 86 -43.95 22.06 48.44
CA THR A 86 -43.80 22.07 46.97
C THR A 86 -42.37 22.45 46.56
N LYS A 87 -41.78 23.46 47.21
CA LYS A 87 -40.38 23.85 46.97
C LYS A 87 -39.39 22.75 47.38
N GLN A 88 -39.61 22.10 48.52
CA GLN A 88 -38.79 20.97 48.97
C GLN A 88 -38.86 19.80 47.99
N ALA A 89 -40.06 19.43 47.51
CA ALA A 89 -40.24 18.36 46.52
C ALA A 89 -39.49 18.67 45.20
N ALA A 90 -39.55 19.93 44.74
CA ALA A 90 -38.81 20.38 43.56
C ALA A 90 -37.28 20.31 43.76
N LEU A 91 -36.77 20.71 44.93
CA LEU A 91 -35.34 20.62 45.25
C LEU A 91 -34.86 19.17 45.43
N TRP A 92 -35.67 18.30 46.03
CA TRP A 92 -35.38 16.87 46.11
C TRP A 92 -35.31 16.21 44.74
N LYS A 93 -36.25 16.54 43.86
CA LYS A 93 -36.22 16.11 42.46
C LYS A 93 -34.94 16.60 41.77
N LYS A 94 -34.61 17.90 41.90
CA LYS A 94 -33.38 18.49 41.35
C LYS A 94 -32.11 17.83 41.91
N LYS A 95 -32.05 17.53 43.21
CA LYS A 95 -30.92 16.84 43.84
C LYS A 95 -30.76 15.41 43.28
N LYS A 96 -31.87 14.67 43.18
CA LYS A 96 -31.89 13.30 42.63
C LYS A 96 -31.52 13.27 41.14
N GLU A 97 -31.94 14.26 40.38
CA GLU A 97 -31.55 14.43 38.97
C GLU A 97 -30.07 14.82 38.83
N SER A 98 -29.55 15.65 39.74
CA SER A 98 -28.14 16.05 39.80
C SER A 98 -27.20 14.91 40.19
N ASP A 99 -27.66 13.94 41.00
CA ASP A 99 -26.92 12.76 41.45
C ASP A 99 -27.36 11.49 40.69
N SER A 100 -27.66 11.61 39.41
CA SER A 100 -28.09 10.51 38.53
C SER A 100 -26.98 9.46 38.25
N GLY A 101 -26.08 9.24 39.20
CA GLY A 101 -24.87 8.43 39.07
C GLY A 101 -23.73 9.14 38.35
N ILE A 102 -23.87 10.44 38.03
CA ILE A 102 -22.85 11.22 37.30
C ILE A 102 -21.53 11.27 38.08
N ILE A 103 -21.57 11.56 39.40
CA ILE A 103 -20.35 11.58 40.22
C ILE A 103 -19.70 10.20 40.24
N THR A 104 -20.47 9.13 40.44
CA THR A 104 -19.94 7.76 40.42
C THR A 104 -19.25 7.44 39.09
N LYS A 105 -19.86 7.80 37.96
CA LYS A 105 -19.24 7.62 36.63
C LYS A 105 -17.99 8.48 36.45
N LEU A 106 -18.01 9.75 36.87
CA LEU A 106 -16.84 10.62 36.81
C LEU A 106 -15.69 10.08 37.68
N THR A 107 -15.98 9.52 38.85
CA THR A 107 -14.99 8.85 39.71
C THR A 107 -14.42 7.60 39.03
N GLN A 108 -15.24 6.79 38.35
CA GLN A 108 -14.75 5.67 37.53
C GLN A 108 -13.82 6.14 36.41
N TYR A 109 -14.17 7.25 35.73
CA TYR A 109 -13.27 7.85 34.74
C TYR A 109 -11.99 8.35 35.39
N LYS A 110 -12.07 9.00 36.57
CA LYS A 110 -10.91 9.47 37.33
C LYS A 110 -9.95 8.33 37.64
N GLU A 111 -10.46 7.23 38.20
CA GLU A 111 -9.68 6.02 38.49
C GLU A 111 -9.04 5.48 37.19
N LEU A 112 -9.82 5.42 36.10
CA LEU A 112 -9.32 5.01 34.79
C LEU A 112 -8.20 5.92 34.27
N PHE A 113 -8.26 7.25 34.51
CA PHE A 113 -7.20 8.20 34.16
C PHE A 113 -5.97 8.06 35.08
N GLU A 114 -6.17 7.82 36.38
CA GLU A 114 -5.11 7.71 37.39
C GLU A 114 -4.28 6.43 37.22
N ASP A 115 -4.95 5.28 37.06
CA ASP A 115 -4.37 3.95 36.86
C ASP A 115 -3.69 3.80 35.48
N SER A 116 -4.02 4.70 34.58
CA SER A 116 -3.51 4.79 33.22
C SER A 116 -2.00 5.08 33.25
N SER A 117 -1.16 4.14 32.78
CA SER A 117 0.28 4.37 32.69
C SER A 117 0.61 5.27 31.49
N HIS A 118 1.61 6.14 31.63
CA HIS A 118 2.02 7.03 30.53
C HIS A 118 2.63 6.31 29.32
N ILE A 119 2.88 5.00 29.43
CA ILE A 119 3.78 4.25 28.53
C ILE A 119 3.04 3.10 27.81
N ASP A 120 1.85 2.69 28.28
CA ASP A 120 1.14 1.52 27.72
C ASP A 120 0.09 1.90 26.66
N THR A 121 0.17 1.25 25.50
CA THR A 121 -0.84 1.32 24.43
C THR A 121 -2.23 0.85 24.89
N THR A 122 -2.30 -0.04 25.88
CA THR A 122 -3.57 -0.47 26.50
C THR A 122 -4.26 0.70 27.18
N THR A 123 -3.49 1.49 27.93
CA THR A 123 -3.94 2.73 28.55
C THR A 123 -4.39 3.75 27.50
N PHE A 124 -3.61 3.94 26.43
CA PHE A 124 -3.99 4.84 25.33
C PHE A 124 -5.38 4.50 24.75
N ASN A 125 -5.63 3.21 24.51
CA ASN A 125 -6.92 2.74 24.00
C ASN A 125 -8.07 2.95 25.01
N LEU A 126 -7.83 2.73 26.31
CA LEU A 126 -8.83 2.98 27.35
C LEU A 126 -9.22 4.46 27.42
N LEU A 127 -8.25 5.37 27.37
CA LEU A 127 -8.47 6.81 27.41
C LEU A 127 -9.23 7.32 26.17
N ASN A 128 -8.89 6.81 24.98
CA ASN A 128 -9.54 7.21 23.73
C ASN A 128 -10.91 6.58 23.50
N LYS A 129 -11.27 5.55 24.28
CA LYS A 129 -12.65 5.08 24.34
C LYS A 129 -13.55 6.04 25.09
N ALA A 130 -13.01 6.81 26.04
CA ALA A 130 -13.76 7.78 26.81
C ALA A 130 -13.84 9.14 26.11
N LEU A 131 -12.79 9.53 25.37
CA LEU A 131 -12.66 10.85 24.75
C LEU A 131 -12.98 10.84 23.25
N HIS A 132 -13.57 11.94 22.78
CA HIS A 132 -13.74 12.27 21.37
C HIS A 132 -13.05 13.60 21.09
N PHE A 133 -12.23 13.65 20.04
CA PHE A 133 -11.55 14.86 19.61
C PHE A 133 -12.22 15.40 18.33
N HIS A 134 -12.58 16.68 18.34
CA HIS A 134 -13.14 17.30 17.13
C HIS A 134 -12.03 17.67 16.15
N ILE A 135 -11.52 16.65 15.45
CA ILE A 135 -10.52 16.77 14.39
C ILE A 135 -11.22 16.41 13.07
N THR A 136 -11.19 17.30 12.10
CA THR A 136 -11.74 17.08 10.76
C THR A 136 -10.66 16.63 9.77
N LEU A 137 -11.06 16.20 8.57
CA LEU A 137 -10.10 15.86 7.51
C LEU A 137 -9.35 17.11 7.02
N GLU A 138 -10.05 18.24 6.96
CA GLU A 138 -9.51 19.55 6.61
C GLU A 138 -8.42 19.98 7.60
N ASP A 139 -8.63 19.75 8.90
CA ASP A 139 -7.62 20.02 9.93
C ASP A 139 -6.33 19.24 9.65
N LEU A 140 -6.43 17.93 9.35
CA LEU A 140 -5.25 17.12 9.06
C LEU A 140 -4.49 17.61 7.82
N VAL A 141 -5.19 18.12 6.81
CA VAL A 141 -4.56 18.69 5.60
C VAL A 141 -3.83 19.99 5.94
N LEU A 142 -4.40 20.84 6.78
CA LEU A 142 -3.75 22.07 7.23
C LEU A 142 -2.55 21.76 8.13
N TRP A 143 -2.69 20.81 9.04
CA TRP A 143 -1.65 20.39 9.97
C TRP A 143 -0.46 19.78 9.24
N ASP A 144 -0.68 18.95 8.22
CA ASP A 144 0.39 18.38 7.41
C ASP A 144 1.15 19.44 6.61
N LYS A 145 0.45 20.44 6.05
CA LYS A 145 1.09 21.59 5.39
C LYS A 145 1.92 22.42 6.36
N ASP A 146 1.44 22.63 7.58
CA ASP A 146 2.17 23.36 8.61
C ASP A 146 3.35 22.55 9.16
N PHE A 147 3.19 21.23 9.30
CA PHE A 147 4.27 20.32 9.68
C PHE A 147 5.36 20.30 8.61
N ALA A 148 5.02 20.23 7.33
CA ALA A 148 5.99 20.31 6.23
C ALA A 148 6.85 21.59 6.29
N LYS A 149 6.28 22.70 6.80
CA LYS A 149 7.00 23.98 6.97
C LYS A 149 7.79 24.07 8.27
N ARG A 150 7.24 23.59 9.39
CA ARG A 150 7.78 23.79 10.75
C ARG A 150 8.59 22.59 11.26
N GLY A 151 8.45 21.42 10.64
CA GLY A 151 8.99 20.14 11.11
C GLY A 151 8.56 19.87 12.55
N PHE A 152 9.50 19.42 13.37
CA PHE A 152 9.27 19.06 14.79
C PHE A 152 8.99 20.24 15.73
N LYS A 153 9.03 21.47 15.23
CA LYS A 153 8.50 22.64 15.96
C LYS A 153 6.99 22.81 15.77
N TRP A 154 6.37 21.93 14.99
CA TRP A 154 4.94 21.92 14.79
C TRP A 154 4.20 21.46 16.05
N GLU A 155 3.13 22.20 16.33
CA GLU A 155 2.14 21.93 17.36
C GLU A 155 0.79 22.25 16.73
N SER A 156 -0.20 21.38 16.92
CA SER A 156 -1.55 21.65 16.41
C SER A 156 -2.15 22.86 17.14
N PRO A 157 -3.09 23.57 16.51
CA PRO A 157 -4.05 24.38 17.25
C PRO A 157 -4.72 23.57 18.37
N TYR A 158 -5.24 24.25 19.39
CA TYR A 158 -6.00 23.58 20.45
C TYR A 158 -7.23 22.90 19.88
N VAL A 159 -7.43 21.65 20.25
CA VAL A 159 -8.54 20.80 19.80
C VAL A 159 -9.51 20.61 20.95
N LYS A 160 -10.80 20.81 20.67
CA LYS A 160 -11.86 20.56 21.64
C LYS A 160 -12.03 19.06 21.86
N GLY A 161 -11.94 18.64 23.13
CA GLY A 161 -12.19 17.28 23.59
C GLY A 161 -13.52 17.16 24.33
N PHE A 162 -14.24 16.07 24.09
CA PHE A 162 -15.52 15.75 24.72
C PHE A 162 -15.51 14.33 25.28
N LEU A 163 -16.29 14.04 26.33
CA LEU A 163 -16.55 12.65 26.72
C LEU A 163 -17.56 12.02 25.75
N LYS A 164 -17.32 10.77 25.35
CA LYS A 164 -18.24 9.99 24.51
C LYS A 164 -19.52 9.59 25.25
N ASP A 165 -19.49 9.54 26.60
CA ASP A 165 -20.68 9.26 27.40
C ASP A 165 -21.60 10.48 27.43
N ALA A 166 -22.62 10.47 26.56
CA ALA A 166 -23.62 11.53 26.46
C ALA A 166 -24.42 11.75 27.78
N ALA A 167 -24.38 10.80 28.72
CA ALA A 167 -25.03 10.97 30.02
C ALA A 167 -24.26 11.92 30.96
N ILE A 168 -23.01 12.26 30.64
CA ILE A 168 -22.20 13.20 31.40
C ILE A 168 -22.02 14.44 30.53
N PRO A 169 -22.71 15.56 30.82
CA PRO A 169 -22.50 16.81 30.09
C PRO A 169 -21.15 17.39 30.53
N PHE A 170 -20.11 16.89 29.87
CA PHE A 170 -18.72 17.19 30.13
C PHE A 170 -18.12 17.84 28.90
N THR A 171 -17.67 19.07 29.07
CA THR A 171 -16.90 19.81 28.08
C THR A 171 -15.56 20.13 28.70
N MET A 172 -14.46 19.70 28.06
CA MET A 172 -13.16 20.22 28.42
C MET A 172 -13.10 21.71 28.04
N GLU A 173 -12.43 22.54 28.84
CA GLU A 173 -12.22 23.95 28.50
C GLU A 173 -11.58 24.07 27.10
N GLU A 174 -11.99 25.13 26.37
CA GLU A 174 -11.78 25.28 24.92
C GLU A 174 -10.31 25.34 24.48
N ASP A 175 -9.34 25.44 25.41
CA ASP A 175 -7.91 25.65 25.14
C ASP A 175 -6.99 24.51 25.62
N SER A 176 -7.50 23.29 25.83
CA SER A 176 -6.75 22.35 26.67
C SER A 176 -5.81 21.38 25.94
N ILE A 177 -6.10 20.93 24.71
CA ILE A 177 -5.37 19.82 24.07
C ILE A 177 -4.67 20.25 22.79
N SER A 178 -3.34 20.20 22.79
CA SER A 178 -2.53 20.31 21.57
C SER A 178 -1.83 19.00 21.26
N PHE A 179 -1.66 18.73 19.97
CA PHE A 179 -0.93 17.60 19.43
C PHE A 179 0.46 18.07 19.00
N LYS A 180 1.49 17.28 19.28
CA LYS A 180 2.88 17.59 18.95
C LYS A 180 3.52 16.45 18.21
N ALA A 181 4.31 16.77 17.18
CA ALA A 181 5.16 15.80 16.54
C ALA A 181 6.43 15.62 17.40
N VAL A 182 6.59 14.44 17.98
CA VAL A 182 7.76 14.12 18.81
C VAL A 182 8.58 13.05 18.11
N ARG A 183 9.88 13.34 17.96
CA ARG A 183 10.84 12.37 17.44
C ARG A 183 10.98 11.22 18.43
N ALA A 184 11.06 10.01 17.90
CA ALA A 184 11.53 8.90 18.71
C ALA A 184 12.96 9.18 19.20
N SER A 185 13.32 8.70 20.39
CA SER A 185 14.68 8.82 20.93
C SER A 185 15.73 8.17 20.02
N SER A 186 15.31 7.16 19.24
CA SER A 186 16.05 6.56 18.14
C SER A 186 15.09 5.86 17.17
N ASN A 187 15.52 5.61 15.94
CA ASN A 187 14.76 4.81 14.97
C ASN A 187 14.47 3.39 15.50
N ILE A 188 15.41 2.81 16.29
CA ILE A 188 15.20 1.50 16.92
C ILE A 188 14.08 1.58 17.94
N ALA A 189 14.03 2.62 18.79
CA ALA A 189 12.94 2.78 19.75
C ALA A 189 11.57 2.89 19.06
N PHE A 190 11.50 3.59 17.92
CA PHE A 190 10.28 3.63 17.09
C PHE A 190 9.91 2.24 16.56
N ILE A 191 10.87 1.48 16.02
CA ILE A 191 10.64 0.12 15.52
C ILE A 191 10.23 -0.84 16.64
N THR A 192 10.81 -0.72 17.83
CA THR A 192 10.41 -1.53 18.99
C THR A 192 8.96 -1.26 19.39
N ARG A 193 8.52 -0.01 19.31
CA ARG A 193 7.12 0.38 19.56
C ARG A 193 6.19 -0.04 18.42
N TYR A 194 6.64 0.06 17.17
CA TYR A 194 5.90 -0.26 15.96
C TYR A 194 6.68 -1.27 15.09
N PRO A 195 6.67 -2.59 15.42
CA PRO A 195 7.48 -3.59 14.72
C PRO A 195 7.23 -3.70 13.21
N ILE A 196 6.02 -3.34 12.76
CA ILE A 196 5.64 -3.29 11.34
C ILE A 196 6.55 -2.33 10.56
N THR A 197 7.09 -1.27 11.20
CA THR A 197 8.08 -0.38 10.59
C THR A 197 9.33 -1.14 10.16
N GLY A 198 9.81 -2.07 10.98
CA GLY A 198 10.98 -2.88 10.64
C GLY A 198 10.72 -3.78 9.42
N VAL A 199 9.54 -4.41 9.37
CA VAL A 199 9.11 -5.21 8.20
C VAL A 199 9.04 -4.35 6.94
N TRP A 200 8.43 -3.16 7.04
CA TRP A 200 8.33 -2.21 5.93
C TRP A 200 9.71 -1.76 5.42
N ILE A 201 10.63 -1.39 6.33
CA ILE A 201 12.01 -1.00 5.98
C ILE A 201 12.71 -2.14 5.21
N ILE A 202 12.60 -3.39 5.70
CA ILE A 202 13.21 -4.54 5.04
C ILE A 202 12.63 -4.73 3.63
N LEU A 203 11.31 -4.63 3.48
CA LEU A 203 10.66 -4.74 2.17
C LEU A 203 11.08 -3.63 1.20
N VAL A 204 11.28 -2.40 1.69
CA VAL A 204 11.79 -1.29 0.88
C VAL A 204 13.20 -1.60 0.41
N LEU A 205 14.07 -2.06 1.31
CA LEU A 205 15.46 -2.41 0.97
C LEU A 205 15.54 -3.57 -0.03
N ILE A 206 14.71 -4.60 0.13
CA ILE A 206 14.60 -5.70 -0.83
C ILE A 206 14.16 -5.17 -2.19
N PHE A 207 13.16 -4.30 -2.24
CA PHE A 207 12.68 -3.69 -3.48
C PHE A 207 13.74 -2.84 -4.16
N CYS A 208 14.38 -1.92 -3.42
CA CYS A 208 15.45 -1.07 -3.92
C CYS A 208 16.65 -1.89 -4.42
N SER A 209 16.94 -3.04 -3.82
CA SER A 209 17.98 -3.97 -4.28
C SER A 209 17.55 -4.72 -5.54
N PHE A 210 16.29 -5.18 -5.59
CA PHE A 210 15.79 -6.01 -6.69
C PHE A 210 15.60 -5.21 -7.99
N CYS A 211 15.18 -3.94 -7.92
CA CYS A 211 14.94 -3.12 -9.09
C CYS A 211 16.18 -2.98 -10.03
N PRO A 212 17.37 -2.58 -9.55
CA PRO A 212 18.58 -2.58 -10.37
C PRO A 212 19.01 -3.97 -10.85
N VAL A 213 18.84 -5.02 -10.03
CA VAL A 213 19.12 -6.41 -10.44
C VAL A 213 18.24 -6.81 -11.61
N ALA A 214 16.95 -6.52 -11.54
CA ALA A 214 16.00 -6.76 -12.62
C ALA A 214 16.39 -5.96 -13.86
N ALA A 215 16.71 -4.65 -13.72
CA ALA A 215 17.15 -3.81 -14.83
C ALA A 215 18.42 -4.38 -15.51
N VAL A 216 19.47 -4.75 -14.77
CA VAL A 216 20.67 -5.37 -15.35
C VAL A 216 20.36 -6.71 -16.01
N THR A 217 19.50 -7.53 -15.38
CA THR A 217 19.04 -8.80 -15.95
C THR A 217 18.33 -8.58 -17.27
N THR A 218 17.51 -7.53 -17.42
CA THR A 218 16.83 -7.23 -18.70
C THR A 218 17.82 -6.98 -19.83
N PHE A 219 18.95 -6.31 -19.57
CA PHE A 219 19.98 -6.11 -20.59
C PHE A 219 20.69 -7.42 -20.98
N PHE A 220 20.97 -8.29 -20.02
CA PHE A 220 21.54 -9.62 -20.30
C PHE A 220 20.57 -10.52 -21.07
N LEU A 221 19.29 -10.51 -20.70
CA LEU A 221 18.24 -11.25 -21.38
C LEU A 221 18.03 -10.74 -22.80
N LYS A 222 18.07 -9.42 -23.02
CA LYS A 222 18.02 -8.82 -24.35
C LYS A 222 19.17 -9.32 -25.22
N LYS A 223 20.41 -9.24 -24.73
CA LYS A 223 21.58 -9.74 -25.48
C LYS A 223 21.41 -11.22 -25.82
N LYS A 224 20.99 -12.03 -24.85
CA LYS A 224 20.74 -13.46 -25.06
C LYS A 224 19.62 -13.71 -26.10
N ALA A 225 18.59 -12.88 -26.15
CA ALA A 225 17.54 -12.96 -27.16
C ALA A 225 18.05 -12.56 -28.55
N ASP A 226 18.84 -11.49 -28.64
CA ASP A 226 19.47 -11.05 -29.89
C ASP A 226 20.42 -12.12 -30.47
N ASP A 227 21.21 -12.78 -29.61
CA ASP A 227 22.14 -13.84 -29.98
C ASP A 227 21.45 -15.13 -30.49
N LEU A 228 20.15 -15.31 -30.20
CA LEU A 228 19.34 -16.44 -30.68
C LEU A 228 18.74 -16.19 -32.08
N LEU A 229 18.87 -14.98 -32.63
CA LEU A 229 18.31 -14.63 -33.93
C LEU A 229 19.39 -14.53 -34.99
N VAL A 230 19.11 -15.08 -36.18
CA VAL A 230 19.94 -14.90 -37.38
C VAL A 230 19.97 -13.42 -37.81
N VAL A 231 18.85 -12.72 -37.68
CA VAL A 231 18.73 -11.29 -37.98
C VAL A 231 18.06 -10.59 -36.79
N PRO A 232 18.84 -9.95 -35.90
CA PRO A 232 18.27 -9.27 -34.75
C PRO A 232 17.45 -8.05 -35.19
N PRO A 233 16.26 -7.82 -34.63
CA PRO A 233 15.52 -6.59 -34.87
C PRO A 233 16.37 -5.42 -34.38
N GLY A 234 16.42 -4.34 -35.18
CA GLY A 234 17.36 -3.24 -34.99
C GLY A 234 17.47 -2.79 -33.53
N LYS A 235 18.71 -2.54 -33.06
CA LYS A 235 19.04 -2.23 -31.64
C LYS A 235 18.15 -1.15 -31.01
N LYS A 236 17.65 -0.22 -31.83
CA LYS A 236 16.80 0.90 -31.37
C LYS A 236 15.38 0.46 -30.97
N ASN A 237 14.88 -0.67 -31.46
CA ASN A 237 13.50 -1.10 -31.22
C ASN A 237 13.23 -1.35 -29.73
N TYR A 238 14.14 -2.03 -29.02
CA TYR A 238 13.98 -2.26 -27.58
C TYR A 238 13.95 -0.94 -26.77
N LEU A 239 14.83 0.01 -27.12
CA LEU A 239 14.89 1.30 -26.45
C LEU A 239 13.60 2.10 -26.70
N TYR A 240 13.11 2.14 -27.94
CA TYR A 240 11.84 2.80 -28.26
C TYR A 240 10.66 2.16 -27.52
N THR A 241 10.57 0.83 -27.50
CA THR A 241 9.53 0.13 -26.72
C THR A 241 9.63 0.46 -25.23
N SER A 242 10.84 0.52 -24.66
CA SER A 242 11.05 0.88 -23.25
C SER A 242 10.58 2.31 -22.95
N ILE A 243 10.88 3.27 -23.83
CA ILE A 243 10.41 4.66 -23.70
C ILE A 243 8.88 4.73 -23.79
N ILE A 244 8.27 4.03 -24.76
CA ILE A 244 6.80 4.02 -24.93
C ILE A 244 6.12 3.43 -23.68
N VAL A 245 6.62 2.30 -23.17
CA VAL A 245 6.06 1.67 -21.96
C VAL A 245 6.25 2.58 -20.74
N LEU A 246 7.40 3.25 -20.62
CA LEU A 246 7.65 4.20 -19.54
C LEU A 246 6.71 5.40 -19.61
N LEU A 247 6.48 5.96 -20.81
CA LEU A 247 5.51 7.04 -21.02
C LEU A 247 4.08 6.58 -20.70
N PHE A 248 3.71 5.35 -21.07
CA PHE A 248 2.42 4.78 -20.72
C PHE A 248 2.23 4.64 -19.20
N ILE A 249 3.23 4.09 -18.49
CA ILE A 249 3.19 3.99 -17.01
C ILE A 249 3.18 5.38 -16.37
N GLY A 250 3.97 6.33 -16.90
CA GLY A 250 4.00 7.71 -16.43
C GLY A 250 2.66 8.43 -16.62
N LEU A 251 2.01 8.23 -17.76
CA LEU A 251 0.67 8.76 -18.03
C LEU A 251 -0.38 8.11 -17.11
N LEU A 252 -0.32 6.79 -16.92
CA LEU A 252 -1.21 6.09 -15.98
C LEU A 252 -1.03 6.64 -14.56
N PHE A 253 0.21 6.82 -14.11
CA PHE A 253 0.52 7.42 -12.82
C PHE A 253 0.00 8.86 -12.72
N LEU A 254 0.15 9.66 -13.78
CA LEU A 254 -0.36 11.03 -13.83
C LEU A 254 -1.88 11.06 -13.75
N ILE A 255 -2.59 10.20 -14.51
CA ILE A 255 -4.05 10.06 -14.43
C ILE A 255 -4.44 9.67 -13.02
N CYS A 256 -3.80 8.66 -12.45
CA CYS A 256 -4.09 8.25 -11.08
C CYS A 256 -3.92 9.42 -10.11
N ARG A 257 -2.81 10.16 -10.22
CA ARG A 257 -2.51 11.34 -9.40
C ARG A 257 -3.55 12.45 -9.56
N LEU A 258 -3.99 12.73 -10.78
CA LEU A 258 -4.94 13.82 -11.05
C LEU A 258 -6.40 13.44 -10.72
N THR A 259 -6.75 12.16 -10.79
CA THR A 259 -8.14 11.70 -10.63
C THR A 259 -8.45 11.19 -9.22
N PHE A 260 -7.47 10.55 -8.55
CA PHE A 260 -7.71 9.89 -7.26
C PHE A 260 -6.98 10.53 -6.07
N TYR A 261 -6.06 11.47 -6.31
CA TYR A 261 -5.29 12.11 -5.23
C TYR A 261 -5.60 13.61 -5.14
N ASP A 262 -6.68 13.96 -4.46
CA ASP A 262 -6.94 15.36 -4.08
C ASP A 262 -5.92 15.84 -3.03
N THR A 263 -5.47 14.94 -2.15
CA THR A 263 -4.38 15.17 -1.18
C THR A 263 -3.55 13.90 -1.00
N GLY A 264 -2.34 14.02 -0.45
CA GLY A 264 -1.54 12.86 -0.06
C GLY A 264 -2.33 11.97 0.90
N ILE A 265 -2.55 10.71 0.51
CA ILE A 265 -3.29 9.72 1.33
C ILE A 265 -2.51 9.46 2.62
N VAL A 266 -1.20 9.23 2.46
CA VAL A 266 -0.25 9.20 3.57
C VAL A 266 0.37 10.58 3.71
N LYS A 267 0.09 11.22 4.83
CA LYS A 267 0.64 12.53 5.20
C LYS A 267 1.98 12.36 5.87
N ASP A 268 2.91 13.29 5.62
CA ASP A 268 4.23 13.30 6.26
C ASP A 268 4.07 13.43 7.79
N LEU A 269 3.05 14.18 8.23
CA LEU A 269 2.64 14.35 9.63
C LEU A 269 2.45 13.04 10.41
N TYR A 270 2.05 11.95 9.74
CA TYR A 270 1.68 10.74 10.47
C TYR A 270 2.88 10.01 11.06
N PHE A 271 4.01 9.95 10.34
CA PHE A 271 5.08 9.03 10.75
C PHE A 271 6.50 9.37 10.29
N MET A 272 6.69 10.08 9.17
CA MET A 272 8.03 10.35 8.64
C MET A 272 8.04 11.63 7.80
N GLN A 273 8.93 12.56 8.15
CA GLN A 273 9.15 13.78 7.37
C GLN A 273 9.78 13.44 6.01
N GLY A 274 9.28 14.04 4.93
CA GLY A 274 9.80 13.79 3.58
C GLY A 274 9.30 12.47 2.96
N HIS A 275 8.29 11.83 3.56
CA HIS A 275 7.72 10.59 3.04
C HIS A 275 7.19 10.73 1.61
N THR A 276 6.58 11.86 1.27
CA THR A 276 6.12 12.14 -0.10
C THR A 276 7.28 12.14 -1.12
N SER A 277 8.43 12.70 -0.76
CA SER A 277 9.62 12.67 -1.62
C SER A 277 10.19 11.25 -1.73
N PHE A 278 10.27 10.53 -0.61
CA PHE A 278 10.68 9.13 -0.56
C PHE A 278 9.85 8.25 -1.50
N THR A 279 8.52 8.31 -1.39
CA THR A 279 7.59 7.49 -2.18
C THR A 279 7.68 7.81 -3.67
N THR A 280 7.95 9.07 -4.02
CA THR A 280 8.18 9.49 -5.41
C THR A 280 9.40 8.80 -6.00
N TRP A 281 10.55 8.83 -5.32
CA TRP A 281 11.78 8.15 -5.78
C TRP A 281 11.60 6.63 -5.86
N PHE A 282 10.94 6.06 -4.85
CA PHE A 282 10.59 4.64 -4.81
C PHE A 282 9.73 4.24 -6.03
N ALA A 283 8.71 5.04 -6.36
CA ALA A 283 7.85 4.81 -7.51
C ALA A 283 8.60 4.96 -8.84
N ILE A 284 9.49 5.95 -8.98
CA ILE A 284 10.30 6.15 -10.19
C ILE A 284 11.17 4.92 -10.49
N ILE A 285 11.85 4.38 -9.47
CA ILE A 285 12.75 3.23 -9.64
C ILE A 285 11.96 1.97 -10.02
N GLY A 286 10.81 1.77 -9.36
CA GLY A 286 9.86 0.72 -9.72
C GLY A 286 9.36 0.84 -11.15
N ALA A 287 8.94 2.03 -11.56
CA ALA A 287 8.40 2.31 -12.88
C ALA A 287 9.45 2.10 -13.98
N VAL A 288 10.69 2.58 -13.80
CA VAL A 288 11.78 2.40 -14.77
C VAL A 288 12.13 0.91 -14.91
N SER A 289 12.30 0.21 -13.79
CA SER A 289 12.66 -1.23 -13.81
C SER A 289 11.52 -2.08 -14.38
N GLY A 290 10.28 -1.78 -14.01
CA GLY A 290 9.07 -2.43 -14.54
C GLY A 290 8.90 -2.16 -16.03
N ALA A 291 9.13 -0.93 -16.50
CA ALA A 291 9.06 -0.58 -17.91
C ALA A 291 10.08 -1.37 -18.75
N LEU A 292 11.32 -1.53 -18.28
CA LEU A 292 12.34 -2.35 -18.95
C LEU A 292 11.93 -3.82 -19.04
N CYS A 293 11.34 -4.37 -17.98
CA CYS A 293 10.85 -5.75 -17.96
C CYS A 293 9.68 -5.96 -18.93
N LEU A 294 8.67 -5.08 -18.88
CA LEU A 294 7.51 -5.12 -19.77
C LEU A 294 7.89 -4.88 -21.23
N ALA A 295 8.84 -3.98 -21.49
CA ALA A 295 9.37 -3.77 -22.84
C ALA A 295 10.12 -5.00 -23.35
N GLY A 296 10.90 -5.69 -22.51
CA GLY A 296 11.54 -6.95 -22.87
C GLY A 296 10.56 -8.07 -23.15
N PHE A 297 9.47 -8.11 -22.40
CA PHE A 297 8.37 -9.03 -22.64
C PHE A 297 7.69 -8.77 -24.00
N ILE A 298 7.34 -7.50 -24.32
CA ILE A 298 6.76 -7.12 -25.62
C ILE A 298 7.75 -7.40 -26.76
N TYR A 299 9.02 -7.06 -26.56
CA TYR A 299 10.08 -7.23 -27.53
C TYR A 299 10.29 -8.71 -27.89
N THR A 300 10.40 -9.58 -26.89
CA THR A 300 10.55 -11.02 -27.12
C THR A 300 9.29 -11.64 -27.71
N SER A 301 8.09 -11.17 -27.36
CA SER A 301 6.84 -11.58 -28.01
C SER A 301 6.86 -11.25 -29.51
N SER A 302 7.29 -10.04 -29.89
CA SER A 302 7.40 -9.66 -31.31
C SER A 302 8.46 -10.48 -32.07
N MET A 303 9.56 -10.85 -31.41
CA MET A 303 10.59 -11.72 -32.00
C MET A 303 10.01 -13.11 -32.29
N LEU A 304 9.32 -13.68 -31.30
CA LEU A 304 8.69 -14.98 -31.43
C LEU A 304 7.65 -14.98 -32.56
N GLU A 305 6.84 -13.94 -32.71
CA GLU A 305 5.90 -13.83 -33.84
C GLU A 305 6.63 -13.80 -35.19
N THR A 306 7.68 -12.98 -35.30
CA THR A 306 8.44 -12.83 -36.56
C THR A 306 9.06 -14.16 -36.99
N GLN A 307 9.51 -14.95 -36.03
CA GLN A 307 10.08 -16.27 -36.28
C GLN A 307 9.03 -17.35 -36.55
N ALA A 308 7.80 -17.18 -36.07
CA ALA A 308 6.76 -18.20 -36.20
C ALA A 308 6.10 -18.14 -37.58
N LYS A 309 5.99 -16.93 -38.16
CA LYS A 309 5.43 -16.70 -39.50
C LYS A 309 5.98 -17.62 -40.60
N PRO A 310 7.31 -17.79 -40.78
CA PRO A 310 7.83 -18.69 -41.82
C PRO A 310 7.49 -20.16 -41.55
N VAL A 311 7.44 -20.58 -40.28
CA VAL A 311 7.06 -21.96 -39.91
C VAL A 311 5.58 -22.21 -40.20
N ILE A 312 4.71 -21.26 -39.85
CA ILE A 312 3.27 -21.32 -40.16
C ILE A 312 3.06 -21.37 -41.66
N LYS A 313 3.70 -20.46 -42.42
CA LYS A 313 3.59 -20.43 -43.88
C LYS A 313 4.08 -21.73 -44.53
N ALA A 314 5.21 -22.28 -44.09
CA ALA A 314 5.70 -23.57 -44.57
C ALA A 314 4.73 -24.72 -44.26
N ARG A 315 4.05 -24.67 -43.11
CA ARG A 315 3.03 -25.66 -42.72
C ARG A 315 1.75 -25.52 -43.55
N GLU A 316 1.31 -24.30 -43.85
CA GLU A 316 0.17 -24.03 -44.74
C GLU A 316 0.46 -24.48 -46.18
N GLU A 317 1.65 -24.17 -46.69
CA GLU A 317 2.13 -24.64 -48.00
C GLU A 317 2.20 -26.18 -48.02
N ALA A 318 2.74 -26.80 -46.98
CA ALA A 318 2.74 -28.26 -46.85
C ALA A 318 1.33 -28.87 -46.80
N ALA A 319 0.41 -28.26 -46.05
CA ALA A 319 -0.96 -28.72 -45.96
C ALA A 319 -1.68 -28.63 -47.31
N THR A 320 -1.48 -27.56 -48.07
CA THR A 320 -2.01 -27.42 -49.43
C THR A 320 -1.38 -28.42 -50.41
N PHE A 321 -0.08 -28.71 -50.28
CA PHE A 321 0.60 -29.75 -51.08
C PHE A 321 0.09 -31.17 -50.80
N LYS A 322 -0.29 -31.48 -49.55
CA LYS A 322 -0.89 -32.78 -49.19
C LYS A 322 -2.19 -33.08 -49.95
N PHE A 323 -2.98 -32.06 -50.26
CA PHE A 323 -4.18 -32.19 -51.09
C PHE A 323 -3.89 -32.44 -52.58
N ALA A 324 -2.66 -32.22 -53.04
CA ALA A 324 -2.27 -32.31 -54.45
C ALA A 324 -1.64 -33.68 -54.85
N GLY A 325 -1.63 -34.68 -53.98
CA GLY A 325 -1.27 -36.07 -54.33
C GLY A 325 0.21 -36.36 -54.66
N LYS A 326 1.14 -35.45 -54.34
CA LYS A 326 2.59 -35.67 -54.48
C LYS A 326 3.22 -36.19 -53.19
N SER A 327 4.26 -37.03 -53.31
CA SER A 327 4.86 -37.75 -52.17
C SER A 327 5.37 -36.78 -51.09
N GLU A 328 4.68 -36.81 -49.96
CA GLU A 328 4.70 -35.86 -48.84
C GLU A 328 6.01 -35.91 -48.02
N THR A 329 6.77 -36.99 -48.13
CA THR A 329 7.75 -37.38 -47.10
C THR A 329 9.16 -36.80 -47.27
N GLU A 330 9.62 -36.50 -48.50
CA GLU A 330 11.00 -36.03 -48.72
C GLU A 330 11.14 -34.50 -48.72
N LEU A 331 10.16 -33.76 -49.26
CA LEU A 331 10.26 -32.29 -49.37
C LEU A 331 10.02 -31.60 -48.02
N LEU A 332 9.04 -32.08 -47.26
CA LEU A 332 8.76 -31.64 -45.89
C LEU A 332 9.90 -32.00 -44.93
N ALA A 333 10.44 -33.22 -45.01
CA ALA A 333 11.53 -33.63 -44.13
C ALA A 333 12.82 -32.82 -44.34
N THR A 334 13.03 -32.26 -45.54
CA THR A 334 14.23 -31.47 -45.88
C THR A 334 14.03 -29.98 -45.59
N GLN A 335 12.90 -29.38 -46.01
CA GLN A 335 12.60 -27.97 -45.70
C GLN A 335 12.29 -27.73 -44.23
N GLN A 336 11.63 -28.68 -43.56
CA GLN A 336 11.34 -28.58 -42.12
C GLN A 336 12.58 -28.87 -41.29
N LYS A 337 13.48 -29.79 -41.72
CA LYS A 337 14.77 -29.97 -41.01
C LYS A 337 15.63 -28.72 -41.08
N ASP A 338 15.71 -28.04 -42.22
CA ASP A 338 16.62 -26.89 -42.37
C ASP A 338 16.01 -25.57 -41.86
N ALA A 339 14.68 -25.40 -41.90
CA ALA A 339 14.00 -24.23 -41.32
C ALA A 339 13.83 -24.32 -39.79
N VAL A 340 13.81 -25.54 -39.22
CA VAL A 340 13.62 -25.78 -37.76
C VAL A 340 14.95 -26.09 -37.05
N LYS A 341 16.03 -26.42 -37.77
CA LYS A 341 17.29 -26.92 -37.16
C LYS A 341 18.02 -25.98 -36.21
N GLU A 342 17.73 -24.69 -36.16
CA GLU A 342 18.57 -23.77 -35.38
C GLU A 342 17.84 -22.71 -34.55
N LEU A 343 16.53 -22.87 -34.36
CA LEU A 343 15.78 -21.94 -33.53
C LEU A 343 15.41 -22.58 -32.20
N ASP A 344 16.11 -22.15 -31.16
CA ASP A 344 15.87 -22.61 -29.80
C ASP A 344 14.67 -21.87 -29.18
N TRP A 345 13.48 -22.16 -29.73
CA TRP A 345 12.19 -21.63 -29.30
C TRP A 345 11.98 -21.77 -27.80
N LYS A 346 12.42 -22.89 -27.23
CA LYS A 346 12.35 -23.16 -25.78
C LYS A 346 13.19 -22.16 -25.00
N LYS A 347 14.40 -21.82 -25.48
CA LYS A 347 15.22 -20.76 -24.87
C LYS A 347 14.58 -19.38 -24.99
N LEU A 348 14.05 -19.00 -26.16
CA LEU A 348 13.44 -17.68 -26.36
C LEU A 348 12.15 -17.52 -25.52
N PHE A 349 11.33 -18.57 -25.45
CA PHE A 349 10.16 -18.61 -24.57
C PHE A 349 10.54 -18.58 -23.07
N GLY A 350 11.65 -19.23 -22.70
CA GLY A 350 12.22 -19.12 -21.35
C GLY A 350 12.60 -17.68 -21.00
N ILE A 351 13.22 -16.95 -21.94
CA ILE A 351 13.56 -15.52 -21.77
C ILE A 351 12.28 -14.69 -21.63
N PHE A 352 11.28 -14.92 -22.48
CA PHE A 352 9.98 -14.27 -22.41
C PHE A 352 9.31 -14.44 -21.04
N ASN A 353 9.24 -15.67 -20.52
CA ASN A 353 8.69 -15.93 -19.18
C ASN A 353 9.51 -15.28 -18.07
N THR A 354 10.84 -15.20 -18.24
CA THR A 354 11.70 -14.55 -17.25
C THR A 354 11.39 -13.06 -17.14
N TYR A 355 11.18 -12.35 -18.26
CA TYR A 355 10.75 -10.94 -18.23
C TYR A 355 9.42 -10.75 -17.50
N PHE A 356 8.46 -11.64 -17.75
CA PHE A 356 7.16 -11.61 -17.05
C PHE A 356 7.29 -11.81 -15.55
N ILE A 357 8.09 -12.80 -15.14
CA ILE A 357 8.35 -13.08 -13.72
C ILE A 357 9.02 -11.88 -13.05
N LEU A 358 10.02 -11.26 -13.68
CA LEU A 358 10.68 -10.06 -13.15
C LEU A 358 9.69 -8.90 -12.97
N ALA A 359 8.86 -8.61 -13.98
CA ALA A 359 7.83 -7.57 -13.88
C ALA A 359 6.83 -7.87 -12.76
N SER A 360 6.41 -9.13 -12.64
CA SER A 360 5.46 -9.59 -11.61
C SER A 360 6.04 -9.47 -10.20
N ILE A 361 7.32 -9.78 -10.00
CA ILE A 361 8.00 -9.61 -8.71
C ILE A 361 8.10 -8.12 -8.35
N ILE A 362 8.49 -7.24 -9.29
CA ILE A 362 8.58 -5.79 -9.04
C ILE A 362 7.22 -5.24 -8.58
N LEU A 363 6.16 -5.54 -9.33
CA LEU A 363 4.83 -5.04 -9.01
C LEU A 363 4.29 -5.65 -7.70
N SER A 364 4.55 -6.93 -7.45
CA SER A 364 4.16 -7.57 -6.19
C SER A 364 4.89 -6.95 -4.99
N LEU A 365 6.20 -6.72 -5.08
CA LEU A 365 6.96 -6.05 -4.03
C LEU A 365 6.49 -4.61 -3.83
N MET A 366 6.11 -3.90 -4.90
CA MET A 366 5.55 -2.55 -4.80
C MET A 366 4.22 -2.56 -4.03
N VAL A 367 3.31 -3.49 -4.35
CA VAL A 367 2.02 -3.66 -3.64
C VAL A 367 2.23 -4.08 -2.19
N LEU A 368 3.13 -5.03 -1.92
CA LEU A 368 3.46 -5.47 -0.54
C LEU A 368 4.06 -4.33 0.30
N ASN A 369 4.95 -3.53 -0.29
CA ASN A 369 5.52 -2.35 0.37
C ASN A 369 4.44 -1.33 0.74
N THR A 370 3.57 -0.98 -0.22
CA THR A 370 2.45 -0.06 0.03
C THR A 370 1.48 -0.64 1.06
N GLY A 371 1.18 -1.93 1.00
CA GLY A 371 0.29 -2.58 1.98
C GLY A 371 0.87 -2.57 3.40
N THR A 372 2.14 -2.92 3.54
CA THR A 372 2.83 -2.88 4.85
C THR A 372 2.93 -1.46 5.38
N LEU A 373 3.14 -0.46 4.52
CA LEU A 373 3.11 0.96 4.89
C LEU A 373 1.75 1.38 5.44
N TYR A 374 0.66 0.99 4.78
CA TYR A 374 -0.70 1.31 5.24
C TYR A 374 -1.00 0.61 6.57
N SER A 375 -0.60 -0.66 6.73
CA SER A 375 -0.70 -1.37 8.01
C SER A 375 0.11 -0.70 9.11
N LEU A 376 1.31 -0.21 8.81
CA LEU A 376 2.13 0.58 9.73
C LEU A 376 1.39 1.84 10.16
N ILE A 377 0.95 2.67 9.22
CA ILE A 377 0.32 3.96 9.56
C ILE A 377 -0.97 3.74 10.37
N ASN A 378 -1.77 2.74 9.99
CA ASN A 378 -2.97 2.35 10.73
C ASN A 378 -2.67 1.74 12.12
N SER A 379 -1.43 1.33 12.37
CA SER A 379 -1.00 0.87 13.70
C SER A 379 -0.55 1.99 14.62
N LEU A 380 -0.33 3.19 14.11
CA LEU A 380 0.10 4.35 14.90
C LEU A 380 -1.03 4.82 15.81
N ASP A 381 -0.66 5.19 17.03
CA ASP A 381 -1.62 5.53 18.09
C ASP A 381 -2.52 6.71 17.69
N PHE A 382 -1.95 7.76 17.10
CA PHE A 382 -2.71 8.89 16.58
C PHE A 382 -3.74 8.50 15.51
N VAL A 383 -3.37 7.63 14.57
CA VAL A 383 -4.28 7.18 13.50
C VAL A 383 -5.36 6.26 14.05
N ARG A 384 -5.04 5.41 15.04
CA ARG A 384 -6.03 4.59 15.77
C ARG A 384 -7.03 5.45 16.53
N MET A 385 -6.56 6.52 17.18
CA MET A 385 -7.45 7.48 17.84
C MET A 385 -8.42 8.10 16.84
N LEU A 386 -7.93 8.64 15.72
CA LEU A 386 -8.78 9.19 14.66
C LEU A 386 -9.76 8.15 14.10
N THR A 387 -9.31 6.90 13.90
CA THR A 387 -10.15 5.80 13.42
C THR A 387 -11.30 5.51 14.40
N ASN A 388 -11.02 5.51 15.70
CA ASN A 388 -12.02 5.31 16.74
C ASN A 388 -13.01 6.49 16.84
N ASP A 389 -12.61 7.69 16.45
CA ASP A 389 -13.45 8.89 16.49
C ASP A 389 -14.30 9.05 15.24
N TRP A 390 -13.76 8.76 14.06
CA TRP A 390 -14.45 8.92 12.78
C TRP A 390 -15.23 7.68 12.37
N GLY A 391 -14.94 6.52 12.97
CA GLY A 391 -15.48 5.22 12.56
C GLY A 391 -14.83 4.65 11.31
N TYR A 392 -13.84 5.34 10.73
CA TYR A 392 -13.03 4.88 9.60
C TYR A 392 -11.62 5.46 9.70
N SER A 393 -10.63 4.77 9.13
CA SER A 393 -9.26 5.26 9.14
C SER A 393 -9.07 6.44 8.17
N PRO A 394 -8.34 7.51 8.57
CA PRO A 394 -7.91 8.56 7.64
C PRO A 394 -7.03 8.01 6.50
N VAL A 395 -6.40 6.85 6.69
CA VAL A 395 -5.60 6.14 5.69
C VAL A 395 -6.36 4.89 5.24
N ARG A 396 -7.34 5.11 4.35
CA ARG A 396 -8.25 4.06 3.88
C ARG A 396 -7.50 2.96 3.12
N THR A 397 -7.67 1.72 3.57
CA THR A 397 -7.09 0.53 2.93
C THR A 397 -7.69 0.23 1.55
N ASP A 398 -8.85 0.80 1.22
CA ASP A 398 -9.51 0.60 -0.07
C ASP A 398 -8.62 0.99 -1.26
N PHE A 399 -7.80 2.02 -1.07
CA PHE A 399 -6.82 2.45 -2.05
C PHE A 399 -5.81 1.34 -2.39
N LEU A 400 -5.41 0.53 -1.41
CA LEU A 400 -4.48 -0.58 -1.62
C LEU A 400 -5.06 -1.63 -2.58
N TYR A 401 -6.36 -1.94 -2.45
CA TYR A 401 -7.03 -2.86 -3.35
C TYR A 401 -7.11 -2.32 -4.78
N LEU A 402 -7.43 -1.03 -4.92
CA LEU A 402 -7.44 -0.37 -6.23
C LEU A 402 -6.04 -0.36 -6.85
N PHE A 403 -5.01 -0.04 -6.06
CA PHE A 403 -3.62 -0.01 -6.49
C PHE A 403 -3.11 -1.40 -6.91
N GLY A 404 -3.40 -2.44 -6.12
CA GLY A 404 -3.08 -3.82 -6.48
C GLY A 404 -3.83 -4.30 -7.72
N GLY A 405 -5.11 -3.92 -7.85
CA GLY A 405 -5.92 -4.17 -9.04
C GLY A 405 -5.33 -3.52 -10.29
N LEU A 406 -4.88 -2.26 -10.18
CA LEU A 406 -4.23 -1.53 -11.27
C LEU A 406 -2.91 -2.19 -11.70
N CYS A 407 -2.06 -2.59 -10.74
CA CYS A 407 -0.80 -3.29 -11.04
C CYS A 407 -1.07 -4.62 -11.77
N THR A 408 -2.11 -5.35 -11.35
CA THR A 408 -2.54 -6.60 -12.00
C THR A 408 -3.08 -6.34 -13.40
N LEU A 409 -3.88 -5.28 -13.58
CA LEU A 409 -4.41 -4.88 -14.88
C LEU A 409 -3.29 -4.53 -15.86
N VAL A 410 -2.26 -3.79 -15.42
CA VAL A 410 -1.09 -3.46 -16.24
C VAL A 410 -0.38 -4.74 -16.72
N LEU A 411 -0.19 -5.72 -15.83
CA LEU A 411 0.38 -7.02 -16.23
C LEU A 411 -0.49 -7.73 -17.26
N LEU A 412 -1.81 -7.78 -17.04
CA LEU A 412 -2.74 -8.46 -17.94
C LEU A 412 -2.83 -7.79 -19.31
N LEU A 413 -2.85 -6.45 -19.37
CA LEU A 413 -2.88 -5.69 -20.62
C LEU A 413 -1.68 -5.99 -21.51
N VAL A 414 -0.52 -6.26 -20.92
CA VAL A 414 0.69 -6.62 -21.66
C VAL A 414 0.73 -8.13 -21.93
N TYR A 415 0.34 -8.95 -20.96
CA TYR A 415 0.43 -10.41 -21.02
C TYR A 415 -0.57 -11.06 -21.96
N ILE A 416 -1.83 -10.63 -21.97
CA ILE A 416 -2.90 -11.24 -22.78
C ILE A 416 -2.56 -11.14 -24.28
N PRO A 417 -2.24 -9.96 -24.86
CA PRO A 417 -1.91 -9.86 -26.28
C PRO A 417 -0.67 -10.68 -26.64
N ALA A 418 0.35 -10.67 -25.79
CA ALA A 418 1.54 -11.50 -26.01
C ALA A 418 1.20 -13.00 -26.00
N ARG A 419 0.32 -13.43 -25.09
CA ARG A 419 -0.08 -14.83 -24.97
C ARG A 419 -0.98 -15.30 -26.11
N MET A 420 -1.89 -14.46 -26.59
CA MET A 420 -2.73 -14.77 -27.75
C MET A 420 -1.89 -15.04 -28.99
N ARG A 421 -0.83 -14.25 -29.22
CA ARG A 421 0.11 -14.48 -30.32
C ARG A 421 0.78 -15.87 -30.26
N PHE A 422 1.04 -16.42 -29.07
CA PHE A 422 1.57 -17.78 -28.96
C PHE A 422 0.53 -18.85 -29.26
N ALA A 423 -0.71 -18.65 -28.82
CA ALA A 423 -1.76 -19.64 -29.02
C ALA A 423 -2.05 -19.89 -30.51
N GLU A 424 -1.92 -18.87 -31.35
CA GLU A 424 -2.11 -18.96 -32.80
C GLU A 424 -1.03 -19.78 -33.52
N THR A 425 0.16 -19.91 -32.93
CA THR A 425 1.31 -20.55 -33.61
C THR A 425 1.28 -22.08 -33.60
N ASP A 426 0.36 -22.72 -32.85
CA ASP A 426 0.14 -24.17 -32.76
C ASP A 426 1.45 -25.00 -32.74
N ILE A 427 2.44 -24.53 -31.98
CA ILE A 427 3.76 -25.15 -31.88
C ILE A 427 3.61 -26.41 -30.98
N PRO A 428 3.82 -27.63 -31.50
CA PRO A 428 3.45 -28.88 -30.82
C PRO A 428 4.17 -29.11 -29.48
N ASP A 429 5.38 -28.58 -29.31
CA ASP A 429 6.18 -28.68 -28.08
C ASP A 429 5.82 -27.64 -27.00
N LEU A 430 4.96 -26.67 -27.33
CA LEU A 430 4.48 -25.60 -26.45
C LEU A 430 3.01 -25.77 -26.07
N LYS A 431 2.39 -26.91 -26.44
CA LYS A 431 1.18 -27.37 -25.77
C LYS A 431 1.54 -27.62 -24.32
N THR A 432 1.54 -26.55 -23.52
CA THR A 432 1.30 -26.67 -22.09
C THR A 432 0.03 -27.48 -22.01
N ASP A 433 0.13 -28.74 -21.55
CA ASP A 433 -1.00 -29.51 -21.07
C ASP A 433 -1.96 -28.50 -20.41
N GLY A 434 -3.25 -28.50 -20.72
CA GLY A 434 -4.20 -27.48 -20.25
C GLY A 434 -4.13 -27.17 -18.74
N LYS A 435 -3.44 -28.01 -17.97
CA LYS A 435 -2.82 -27.77 -16.65
C LYS A 435 -2.32 -26.36 -16.37
N PHE A 436 -1.67 -25.60 -17.28
CA PHE A 436 -1.30 -24.21 -16.92
C PHE A 436 -2.53 -23.28 -16.89
N PHE A 437 -3.45 -23.44 -17.83
CA PHE A 437 -4.72 -22.70 -17.81
C PHE A 437 -5.60 -23.13 -16.65
N GLU A 438 -5.63 -24.41 -16.29
CA GLU A 438 -6.28 -24.91 -15.06
C GLU A 438 -5.57 -24.43 -13.78
N PHE A 439 -4.23 -24.41 -13.78
CA PHE A 439 -3.41 -23.89 -12.70
C PHE A 439 -3.59 -22.39 -12.54
N LEU A 440 -3.85 -21.63 -13.61
CA LEU A 440 -4.26 -20.23 -13.52
C LEU A 440 -5.73 -20.10 -13.13
N LYS A 441 -6.60 -21.03 -13.54
CA LYS A 441 -8.03 -21.03 -13.24
C LYS A 441 -8.28 -21.06 -11.73
N THR A 442 -7.48 -21.80 -10.97
CA THR A 442 -7.61 -21.88 -9.51
C THR A 442 -7.28 -20.56 -8.78
N PRO A 443 -6.10 -19.93 -8.96
CA PRO A 443 -5.80 -18.61 -8.44
C PRO A 443 -6.64 -17.52 -9.08
N PHE A 444 -7.03 -17.58 -10.35
CA PHE A 444 -8.02 -16.64 -10.91
C PHE A 444 -9.39 -16.82 -10.29
N LYS A 445 -9.84 -18.05 -10.02
CA LYS A 445 -11.12 -18.33 -9.34
C LYS A 445 -11.07 -17.88 -7.87
N ASN A 446 -9.94 -18.07 -7.21
CA ASN A 446 -9.69 -17.58 -5.84
C ASN A 446 -9.52 -16.06 -5.81
N PHE A 447 -8.92 -15.46 -6.85
CA PHE A 447 -8.78 -14.02 -7.04
C PHE A 447 -10.13 -13.39 -7.38
N THR A 448 -10.95 -14.01 -8.23
CA THR A 448 -12.35 -13.62 -8.43
C THR A 448 -13.18 -13.84 -7.17
N GLY A 449 -12.84 -14.82 -6.32
CA GLY A 449 -13.45 -15.02 -5.01
C GLY A 449 -13.07 -13.95 -3.99
N MET A 450 -11.80 -13.54 -3.94
CA MET A 450 -11.31 -12.40 -3.15
C MET A 450 -11.82 -11.06 -3.69
N LEU A 451 -11.87 -10.89 -5.01
CA LEU A 451 -12.48 -9.75 -5.68
C LEU A 451 -14.00 -9.75 -5.51
N ALA A 452 -14.65 -10.92 -5.45
CA ALA A 452 -16.07 -11.07 -5.13
C ALA A 452 -16.35 -10.68 -3.67
N ALA A 453 -15.43 -10.99 -2.76
CA ALA A 453 -15.49 -10.56 -1.36
C ALA A 453 -15.16 -9.06 -1.19
N ALA A 454 -14.37 -8.47 -2.09
CA ALA A 454 -14.09 -7.03 -2.17
C ALA A 454 -15.02 -6.29 -3.17
N SER A 455 -16.11 -6.93 -3.61
CA SER A 455 -16.76 -6.68 -4.92
C SER A 455 -17.50 -5.38 -5.14
N PRO A 456 -18.15 -4.70 -4.18
CA PRO A 456 -19.10 -3.67 -4.58
C PRO A 456 -18.45 -2.56 -5.43
N LEU A 457 -17.18 -2.25 -5.16
CA LEU A 457 -16.46 -1.17 -5.84
C LEU A 457 -15.69 -1.64 -7.08
N ILE A 458 -15.02 -2.80 -7.02
CA ILE A 458 -14.23 -3.31 -8.16
C ILE A 458 -15.15 -3.87 -9.25
N VAL A 459 -16.27 -4.52 -8.88
CA VAL A 459 -17.28 -4.95 -9.86
C VAL A 459 -17.90 -3.74 -10.55
N SER A 460 -18.21 -2.66 -9.84
CA SER A 460 -18.71 -1.42 -10.47
C SER A 460 -17.71 -0.82 -11.47
N ILE A 461 -16.41 -0.80 -11.15
CA ILE A 461 -15.37 -0.27 -12.03
C ILE A 461 -15.12 -1.19 -13.24
N VAL A 462 -15.04 -2.51 -13.03
CA VAL A 462 -14.83 -3.50 -14.11
C VAL A 462 -16.06 -3.56 -15.02
N GLN A 463 -17.27 -3.52 -14.46
CA GLN A 463 -18.50 -3.46 -15.22
C GLN A 463 -18.58 -2.17 -16.04
N SER A 464 -18.22 -1.02 -15.46
CA SER A 464 -18.16 0.25 -16.19
C SER A 464 -17.14 0.24 -17.32
N LEU A 465 -15.98 -0.39 -17.13
CA LEU A 465 -14.95 -0.54 -18.17
C LEU A 465 -15.38 -1.50 -19.29
N ILE A 466 -16.03 -2.61 -18.95
CA ILE A 466 -16.60 -3.57 -19.91
C ILE A 466 -17.73 -2.90 -20.71
N ASP A 467 -18.63 -2.19 -20.04
CA ASP A 467 -19.72 -1.45 -20.69
C ASP A 467 -19.19 -0.33 -21.60
N LEU A 468 -18.01 0.24 -21.31
CA LEU A 468 -17.38 1.23 -22.18
C LEU A 468 -16.69 0.59 -23.40
N LEU A 469 -16.13 -0.62 -23.24
CA LEU A 469 -15.40 -1.36 -24.28
C LEU A 469 -16.32 -2.07 -25.29
N PHE A 470 -17.53 -2.45 -24.88
CA PHE A 470 -18.45 -3.24 -25.72
C PHE A 470 -19.72 -2.48 -26.15
N LYS A 471 -19.78 -1.17 -25.90
CA LYS A 471 -20.91 -0.30 -26.28
C LYS A 471 -20.56 0.73 -27.35
N SER A 472 -19.39 0.59 -28.00
CA SER A 472 -19.09 1.09 -29.35
C SER A 472 -19.11 -0.06 -30.32
#